data_AF-A0A7C1YA18-F1
#
_entry.id   AF-A0A7C1YA18-F1
#
_cell.length_a   1.000
_cell.length_b   1.000
_cell.length_c   1.000
_cell.angle_alpha   90.00
_cell.angle_beta   90.00
_cell.angle_gamma   90.00
#
_symmetry.space_group_name_H-M   'P 1'
#
loop_
_entity.id
_entity.type
_entity.pdbx_description
1 polymer ?
#
loop_
_entity_poly.entity_id
_entity_poly.type
_entity_poly.pdbx_seq_one_letter_code
_entity_poly.pdbx_strand_id
1 'polypeptide(L)' 'MYTIKDILRIQVAPALGCTEPAAVALCTAAAGSLLSDRDLESMELWVDPGIYKNAFAVSIPGAEGAVGTAWA' A
#
# COMPACT_ATOMS: atom_id res chain seq x y z
N MET A 1 -7.98 36.20 -0.97
CA MET A 1 -6.51 36.02 -1.08
C MET A 1 -6.12 34.99 -0.02
N TYR A 2 -5.39 33.94 -0.39
CA TYR A 2 -4.95 32.93 0.57
C TYR A 2 -3.83 33.47 1.45
N THR A 3 -3.85 33.14 2.73
CA THR A 3 -2.74 33.37 3.65
C THR A 3 -1.71 32.23 3.54
N ILE A 4 -0.50 32.45 4.06
CA ILE A 4 0.51 31.39 4.18
C ILE A 4 -0.01 30.20 5.01
N LYS A 5 -0.82 30.47 6.04
CA LYS A 5 -1.46 29.41 6.85
C LYS A 5 -2.42 28.55 6.02
N ASP A 6 -3.15 29.16 5.09
CA ASP A 6 -4.09 28.44 4.23
C ASP A 6 -3.34 27.52 3.27
N ILE A 7 -2.26 28.01 2.65
CA ILE A 7 -1.43 27.22 1.74
C ILE A 7 -0.80 26.04 2.48
N LEU A 8 -0.23 26.27 3.67
CA LEU A 8 0.39 25.21 4.46
C LEU A 8 -0.62 24.13 4.84
N ARG A 9 -1.82 24.50 5.30
CA ARG A 9 -2.88 23.52 5.62
C ARG A 9 -3.22 22.59 4.46
N ILE A 10 -3.20 23.10 3.23
CA ILE A 10 -3.45 22.31 2.02
C ILE A 10 -2.28 21.39 1.71
N GLN A 11 -1.04 21.88 1.82
CA GLN A 11 0.16 21.14 1.43
C GLN A 11 0.64 20.12 2.47
N VAL A 12 0.32 20.32 3.75
CA VAL A 12 0.64 19.39 4.84
C VAL A 12 -0.50 18.42 5.14
N ALA A 13 -1.53 18.40 4.28
CA ALA A 13 -2.54 17.35 4.35
C ALA A 13 -1.82 15.99 4.28
N PRO A 14 -2.19 15.01 5.12
CA PRO A 14 -1.57 13.69 5.10
C PRO A 14 -1.61 13.14 3.67
N ALA A 15 -0.45 12.88 3.10
CA ALA A 15 -0.39 12.17 1.84
C ALA A 15 -0.98 10.78 2.06
N LEU A 16 -2.00 10.43 1.27
CA LEU A 16 -2.54 9.07 1.20
C LEU A 16 -1.54 8.20 0.41
N GLY A 17 -0.34 8.03 0.98
CA GLY A 17 0.74 7.23 0.41
C GLY A 17 0.42 5.76 0.56
N CYS A 18 -0.25 5.18 -0.43
CA CYS A 18 -0.64 3.77 -0.42
C CYS A 18 -0.63 3.13 -1.81
N THR A 19 -0.01 3.79 -2.81
CA THR A 19 -0.02 3.32 -4.19
C THR A 19 0.71 2.00 -4.33
N GLU A 20 1.93 1.92 -3.81
CA GLU A 20 2.78 0.73 -3.90
C GLU A 20 2.20 -0.48 -3.15
N PRO A 21 1.80 -0.40 -1.86
CA PRO A 21 1.17 -1.53 -1.19
C PRO A 21 -0.17 -1.93 -1.84
N ALA A 22 -0.96 -0.97 -2.34
CA ALA A 22 -2.20 -1.28 -3.06
C ALA A 22 -1.95 -2.03 -4.38
N ALA A 23 -0.88 -1.68 -5.10
CA ALA A 23 -0.47 -2.37 -6.31
C ALA A 23 -0.07 -3.82 -6.00
N VAL A 24 0.71 -4.05 -4.94
CA VAL A 24 1.08 -5.41 -4.50
C VAL A 24 -0.17 -6.21 -4.13
N ALA A 25 -1.04 -5.67 -3.27
CA ALA A 25 -2.27 -6.35 -2.84
C ALA A 25 -3.21 -6.70 -4.00
N LEU A 26 -3.34 -5.81 -5.00
CA LEU A 26 -4.15 -6.09 -6.18
C LEU A 26 -3.57 -7.24 -7.01
N CYS A 27 -2.24 -7.26 -7.20
CA CYS A 27 -1.57 -8.33 -7.92
C CYS A 27 -1.66 -9.67 -7.18
N THR A 28 -1.50 -9.69 -5.85
CA THR A 28 -1.60 -10.92 -5.05
C THR A 28 -3.02 -11.45 -5.02
N ALA A 29 -4.02 -10.59 -4.87
CA ALA A 29 -5.43 -10.97 -4.97
C ALA A 29 -5.79 -11.54 -6.36
N ALA A 30 -5.30 -10.92 -7.44
CA ALA A 30 -5.50 -11.42 -8.80
C ALA A 30 -4.85 -12.81 -8.99
N ALA A 31 -3.61 -13.00 -8.54
CA ALA A 31 -2.94 -14.30 -8.60
C ALA A 31 -3.65 -15.36 -7.76
N GLY A 32 -4.10 -15.00 -6.54
CA GLY A 32 -4.85 -15.86 -5.65
C GLY A 32 -6.19 -16.32 -6.25
N SER A 33 -6.86 -15.45 -7.02
CA SER A 33 -8.12 -15.83 -7.70
C SER A 33 -7.96 -16.97 -8.71
N LEU A 34 -6.72 -17.23 -9.16
CA LEU A 34 -6.40 -18.32 -10.08
C LEU A 34 -6.21 -19.66 -9.37
N LEU A 35 -6.01 -19.67 -8.04
CA LEU A 35 -5.80 -20.88 -7.25
C LEU A 35 -7.08 -21.71 -7.05
N SER A 36 -8.25 -21.18 -7.44
CA SER A 36 -9.55 -21.84 -7.31
C SER A 36 -9.82 -22.24 -5.84
N ASP A 37 -10.04 -23.54 -5.55
CA ASP A 37 -10.31 -24.07 -4.20
C ASP A 37 -9.06 -24.59 -3.48
N ARG A 38 -7.87 -24.16 -3.88
CA ARG A 38 -6.63 -24.54 -3.20
C ARG A 38 -6.25 -23.51 -2.16
N ASP A 39 -5.93 -23.98 -0.97
CA ASP A 39 -5.37 -23.14 0.07
C ASP A 39 -3.99 -22.61 -0.37
N LEU A 40 -3.75 -21.32 -0.08
CA LEU A 40 -2.45 -20.70 -0.31
C LEU A 40 -1.45 -21.24 0.73
N GLU A 41 -0.56 -22.13 0.32
CA GLU A 41 0.48 -22.67 1.20
C GLU A 41 1.63 -21.68 1.43
N SER A 42 2.05 -20.95 0.39
CA SER A 42 3.11 -19.94 0.46
C SER A 42 3.05 -18.96 -0.71
N MET A 43 3.64 -17.78 -0.53
CA MET A 43 3.78 -16.76 -1.57
C MET A 43 5.16 -16.11 -1.47
N GLU A 44 5.77 -15.83 -2.63
CA GLU A 44 7.02 -15.08 -2.73
C GLU A 44 6.80 -13.85 -3.62
N LEU A 45 7.21 -12.69 -3.15
CA LEU A 45 7.02 -11.41 -3.84
C LEU A 45 8.34 -10.92 -4.43
N TRP A 46 8.35 -10.70 -5.74
CA TRP A 46 9.47 -10.10 -6.46
C TRP A 46 9.08 -8.69 -6.87
N VAL A 47 9.70 -7.71 -6.24
CA VAL A 47 9.41 -6.28 -6.45
C VAL A 47 10.71 -5.53 -6.69
N ASP A 48 10.63 -4.39 -7.38
CA ASP A 48 11.78 -3.53 -7.49
C ASP A 48 12.09 -2.83 -6.14
N PRO A 49 13.32 -2.32 -5.95
CA PRO A 49 13.73 -1.68 -4.69
C PRO A 49 12.87 -0.48 -4.30
N GLY A 50 12.28 0.24 -5.26
CA GLY A 50 11.40 1.37 -5.02
C GLY A 50 10.07 0.95 -4.41
N ILE A 51 9.43 -0.06 -5.01
CA ILE A 51 8.22 -0.69 -4.43
C ILE A 51 8.54 -1.23 -3.04
N TYR A 52 9.63 -1.98 -2.88
CA TYR A 52 10.01 -2.50 -1.57
C TYR A 52 10.12 -1.37 -0.53
N LYS A 53 10.93 -0.34 -0.80
CA LYS A 53 11.16 0.76 0.14
C LYS A 53 9.88 1.51 0.49
N ASN A 54 9.02 1.78 -0.48
CA ASN A 54 7.80 2.57 -0.27
C ASN A 54 6.66 1.75 0.34
N ALA A 55 6.62 0.45 0.07
CA ALA A 55 5.52 -0.41 0.49
C ALA A 55 5.84 -1.23 1.75
N PHE A 56 7.10 -1.41 2.16
CA PHE A 56 7.44 -2.38 3.22
C PHE A 56 6.78 -2.10 4.58
N ALA A 57 6.75 -0.84 5.04
CA ALA A 57 6.28 -0.48 6.39
C ALA A 57 5.32 0.72 6.42
N VAL A 58 4.76 1.10 5.26
CA VAL A 58 3.85 2.24 5.17
C VAL A 58 2.52 1.92 5.83
N SER A 59 1.97 2.86 6.60
CA SER A 59 0.65 2.70 7.21
C SER A 59 -0.44 2.80 6.16
N ILE A 60 -1.40 1.87 6.18
CA ILE A 60 -2.52 1.86 5.23
C ILE A 60 -3.73 2.58 5.85
N PRO A 61 -4.17 3.73 5.30
CA PRO A 61 -5.33 4.46 5.81
C PRO A 61 -6.59 3.59 5.78
N GLY A 62 -7.31 3.55 6.90
CA GLY A 62 -8.56 2.79 7.01
C GLY A 62 -8.41 1.27 7.14
N ALA A 63 -7.19 0.75 7.26
CA ALA A 63 -6.93 -0.69 7.39
C ALA A 63 -6.60 -1.13 8.83
N GLU A 64 -7.24 -0.51 9.84
CA GLU A 64 -7.15 -0.91 11.26
C GLU A 64 -5.72 -1.10 11.81
N GLY A 65 -4.75 -0.33 11.32
CA GLY A 65 -3.35 -0.41 11.76
C GLY A 65 -2.49 -1.40 10.97
N ALA A 66 -3.01 -1.99 9.88
CA ALA A 66 -2.21 -2.76 8.94
C ALA A 66 -1.10 -1.90 8.31
N VAL A 67 0.05 -2.54 8.06
CA VAL A 67 1.23 -1.89 7.52
C VAL A 67 1.81 -2.69 6.36
N GLY A 68 2.06 -1.97 5.28
CA GLY A 68 2.92 -2.37 4.18
C GLY A 68 2.62 -3.70 3.50
N THR A 69 3.67 -4.30 2.92
CA THR A 69 3.60 -5.55 2.14
C THR A 69 3.66 -6.80 2.99
N ALA A 70 3.92 -6.70 4.30
CA ALA A 70 3.76 -7.82 5.22
C ALA A 70 2.29 -8.26 5.35
N TRP A 71 1.36 -7.40 4.93
CA TRP A 71 -0.08 -7.66 4.88
C TRP A 71 -0.57 -8.19 3.52
N ALA A 72 0.22 -8.02 2.45
CA ALA A 72 -0.20 -8.28 1.07
C ALA A 72 0.12 -9.70 0.61
#